data_AF-A0A6G2VWL8-F1
#
_entry.id   AF-A0A6G2VWL8-F1
#
_cell.length_a   1.000
_cell.length_b   1.000
_cell.length_c   1.000
_cell.angle_alpha   90.00
_cell.angle_beta   90.00
_cell.angle_gamma   90.00
#
_symmetry.space_group_name_H-M   'P 1'
#
loop_
_entity.id
_entity.type
_entity.pdbx_description
1 polymer ?
#
loop_
_entity_poly.entity_id
_entity_poly.type
_entity_poly.pdbx_seq_one_letter_code
_entity_poly.pdbx_strand_id
1 'polypeptide(L)'
;MTPITEVEGRRVALSNLEKVLYPETGFTKGELLHYYATTAGALLPHLRDRAVSFLRYPDGPDGQLFFTKNVPPGTPDWVTTAEVPRSSADSPARMVVVQDLPSLVWAANLVTEFHTHQWLVGTPEEADRLVFDLDPGPPAHLVHCCEVALWLRERLAADGIEAYPKTAGSKGLHLLAAVRGSSSERTSEYAKALAVEAERAMPRLVVHRMTKSLRPGKVFVDWSQNAGRKTTATPYTLRARRTPLVSTPVTWEEVADCRNPAQLEFQAEDIARRLADLGDLMAPLTDPEQAVPLP
;
A
#
# COMPACT_ATOMS: atom_id res chain seq x y z
N MET A 1 -9.49 15.74 29.41
CA MET A 1 -10.03 14.36 29.47
C MET A 1 -9.96 13.81 28.05
N THR A 2 -9.37 12.63 27.84
CA THR A 2 -9.33 12.00 26.51
C THR A 2 -10.75 11.68 26.07
N PRO A 3 -11.28 12.27 24.97
CA PRO A 3 -12.62 11.94 24.52
C PRO A 3 -12.70 10.44 24.18
N ILE A 4 -13.74 9.79 24.69
CA ILE A 4 -14.08 8.42 24.34
C ILE A 4 -15.22 8.50 23.34
N THR A 5 -14.99 8.00 22.13
CA THR A 5 -16.01 7.88 21.11
C THR A 5 -16.51 6.44 21.04
N GLU A 6 -17.73 6.26 20.55
CA GLU A 6 -18.28 4.95 20.22
C GLU A 6 -18.27 4.79 18.70
N VAL A 7 -17.62 3.72 18.21
CA VAL A 7 -17.55 3.36 16.80
C VAL A 7 -18.11 1.95 16.70
N GLU A 8 -19.25 1.78 16.03
CA GLU A 8 -19.93 0.48 15.85
C GLU A 8 -20.01 -0.35 17.16
N GLY A 9 -20.40 0.28 18.27
CA GLY A 9 -20.52 -0.37 19.59
C GLY A 9 -19.20 -0.58 20.35
N ARG A 10 -18.05 -0.19 19.79
CA ARG A 10 -16.74 -0.24 20.46
C ARG A 10 -16.35 1.14 20.97
N ARG A 11 -15.89 1.20 22.22
CA ARG A 11 -15.36 2.43 22.82
C ARG A 11 -13.90 2.62 22.41
N VAL A 12 -13.59 3.75 21.77
CA VAL A 12 -12.25 4.12 21.33
C VAL A 12 -11.85 5.44 21.98
N ALA A 13 -10.75 5.44 22.73
CA ALA A 13 -10.20 6.66 23.32
C ALA A 13 -9.35 7.41 22.29
N LEU A 14 -9.81 8.59 21.88
CA LEU A 14 -9.13 9.44 20.91
C LEU A 14 -8.43 10.58 21.62
N SER A 15 -7.17 10.84 21.28
CA SER A 15 -6.35 11.84 21.96
C SER A 15 -5.71 12.80 20.97
N ASN A 16 -5.38 14.01 21.42
CA ASN A 16 -4.60 15.00 20.67
C ASN A 16 -5.20 15.32 19.29
N LEU A 17 -6.53 15.47 19.20
CA LEU A 17 -7.23 15.65 17.92
C LEU A 17 -6.78 16.92 17.17
N GLU A 18 -6.54 18.01 17.90
CA GLU A 18 -6.08 19.29 17.33
C GLU A 18 -4.58 19.31 17.00
N LYS A 19 -3.84 18.22 17.28
CA LYS A 19 -2.42 18.14 16.96
C LYS A 19 -2.24 18.19 15.45
N VAL A 20 -1.55 19.21 14.97
CA VAL A 20 -1.10 19.31 13.57
C VAL A 20 -0.06 18.23 13.31
N LEU A 21 -0.36 17.35 12.35
CA LEU A 21 0.54 16.28 11.91
C LEU A 21 1.32 16.66 10.65
N TYR A 22 0.72 17.47 9.76
CA TYR A 22 1.34 17.95 8.53
C TYR A 22 1.44 19.47 8.55
N PRO A 23 2.58 20.04 9.01
CA PRO A 23 2.72 21.48 9.22
C PRO A 23 2.45 22.35 8.00
N GLU A 24 2.75 21.87 6.79
CA GLU A 24 2.57 22.64 5.55
C GLU A 24 1.12 22.90 5.18
N THR A 25 0.22 22.03 5.63
CA THR A 25 -1.22 22.11 5.32
C THR A 25 -2.06 22.42 6.54
N GLY A 26 -1.48 22.36 7.74
CA GLY A 26 -2.23 22.43 9.00
C GLY A 26 -3.02 21.16 9.32
N PHE A 27 -2.92 20.10 8.50
CA PHE A 27 -3.73 18.89 8.65
C PHE A 27 -3.48 18.20 9.99
N THR A 28 -4.56 18.04 10.74
CA THR A 28 -4.60 17.60 12.13
C THR A 28 -4.81 16.10 12.27
N LYS A 29 -4.58 15.60 13.48
CA LYS A 29 -4.90 14.22 13.84
C LYS A 29 -6.41 13.93 13.76
N GLY A 30 -7.26 14.91 14.08
CA GLY A 30 -8.71 14.79 13.93
C GLY A 30 -9.11 14.58 12.47
N GLU A 31 -8.51 15.34 11.55
CA GLU A 31 -8.73 15.19 10.11
C GLU A 31 -8.19 13.86 9.58
N LEU A 32 -7.05 13.38 10.09
CA LEU A 32 -6.54 12.04 9.79
C LEU A 32 -7.56 10.96 10.16
N LEU A 33 -8.15 11.04 11.35
CA LEU A 33 -9.15 10.09 11.82
C LEU A 33 -10.44 10.19 10.99
N HIS A 34 -10.86 11.41 10.65
CA HIS A 34 -12.00 11.65 9.79
C HIS A 34 -11.80 11.05 8.38
N TYR A 35 -10.60 11.23 7.80
CA TYR A 35 -10.22 10.65 6.51
C TYR A 35 -10.37 9.12 6.53
N TYR A 36 -9.79 8.45 7.53
CA TYR A 36 -9.88 6.99 7.61
C TYR A 36 -11.31 6.51 7.87
N ALA A 37 -12.10 7.21 8.70
CA ALA A 37 -13.48 6.84 8.96
C ALA A 37 -14.37 6.97 7.71
N THR A 38 -14.16 8.01 6.90
CA THR A 38 -14.94 8.25 5.68
C THR A 38 -14.47 7.42 4.49
N THR A 39 -13.19 7.05 4.44
CA THR A 39 -12.60 6.20 3.39
C THR A 39 -12.69 4.70 3.71
N ALA A 40 -13.17 4.35 4.91
CA ALA A 40 -13.19 2.97 5.42
C ALA A 40 -13.82 1.96 4.48
N GLY A 41 -14.91 2.33 3.79
CA GLY A 41 -15.62 1.45 2.86
C GLY A 41 -14.73 0.94 1.72
N ALA A 42 -13.84 1.79 1.19
CA ALA A 42 -12.88 1.41 0.14
C ALA A 42 -11.59 0.82 0.72
N LEU A 43 -11.11 1.34 1.86
CA LEU A 43 -9.85 0.89 2.47
C LEU A 43 -9.93 -0.51 3.10
N LEU A 44 -10.99 -0.80 3.87
CA LEU A 44 -11.09 -2.00 4.71
C LEU A 44 -11.00 -3.31 3.91
N PRO A 45 -11.62 -3.46 2.71
CA PRO A 45 -11.41 -4.65 1.88
C PRO A 45 -9.92 -4.95 1.60
N HIS A 46 -9.08 -3.91 1.53
CA HIS A 46 -7.64 -4.09 1.28
C HIS A 46 -6.83 -4.46 2.53
N LEU A 47 -7.39 -4.26 3.73
CA LEU A 47 -6.78 -4.58 5.03
C LEU A 47 -7.28 -5.89 5.62
N ARG A 48 -8.54 -6.25 5.34
CA ARG A 48 -9.23 -7.39 5.95
C ARG A 48 -8.45 -8.68 5.73
N ASP A 49 -8.39 -9.48 6.80
CA ASP A 49 -7.68 -10.76 6.85
C ASP A 49 -6.19 -10.69 6.51
N ARG A 50 -5.58 -9.50 6.59
CA ARG A 50 -4.13 -9.30 6.42
C ARG A 50 -3.49 -8.83 7.71
N ALA A 51 -2.38 -9.45 8.08
CA ALA A 51 -1.52 -8.90 9.10
C ALA A 51 -0.88 -7.59 8.62
N VAL A 52 -0.91 -6.57 9.47
CA VAL A 52 -0.48 -5.22 9.11
C VAL A 52 0.83 -4.85 9.80
N SER A 53 1.79 -4.38 9.01
CA SER A 53 2.93 -3.62 9.52
C SER A 53 2.56 -2.14 9.55
N PHE A 54 2.79 -1.47 10.68
CA PHE A 54 2.57 -0.03 10.79
C PHE A 54 3.88 0.71 10.60
N LEU A 55 3.91 1.72 9.73
CA LEU A 55 4.88 2.80 9.86
C LEU A 55 4.24 3.88 10.72
N ARG A 56 4.76 4.12 11.93
CA ARG A 56 4.20 5.09 12.88
C ARG A 56 4.97 6.40 12.81
N TYR A 57 4.23 7.52 12.87
CA TYR A 57 4.76 8.89 12.84
C TYR A 57 3.95 9.81 13.78
N PRO A 58 3.92 9.50 15.10
CA PRO A 58 3.02 10.17 16.06
C PRO A 58 3.24 11.68 16.20
N ASP A 59 4.43 12.18 15.86
CA ASP A 59 4.81 13.60 15.87
C ASP A 59 4.87 14.22 14.47
N GLY A 60 4.30 13.53 13.49
CA GLY A 60 4.31 13.94 12.10
C GLY A 60 5.52 13.40 11.30
N PRO A 61 5.53 13.64 9.98
CA PRO A 61 6.51 13.13 9.02
C PRO A 61 7.97 13.61 9.22
N ASP A 62 8.16 14.73 9.92
CA ASP A 62 9.50 15.26 10.24
C ASP A 62 10.00 14.81 11.63
N GLY A 63 9.15 14.10 12.38
CA GLY A 63 9.47 13.54 13.69
C GLY A 63 10.08 12.13 13.61
N GLN A 64 9.83 11.32 14.65
CA GLN A 64 10.28 9.93 14.66
C GLN A 64 9.40 9.05 13.76
N LEU A 65 10.04 8.33 12.83
CA LEU A 65 9.41 7.31 12.00
C LEU A 65 9.91 5.94 12.41
N PHE A 66 9.00 5.00 12.68
CA PHE A 66 9.38 3.65 13.06
C PHE A 66 8.38 2.60 12.57
N PHE A 67 8.90 1.49 12.06
CA PHE A 67 8.10 0.35 11.65
C PHE A 67 7.85 -0.59 12.83
N THR A 68 6.58 -0.92 13.08
CA THR A 68 6.17 -1.90 14.09
C THR A 68 5.37 -3.01 13.44
N LYS A 69 5.82 -4.25 13.62
CA LYS A 69 5.08 -5.45 13.22
C LYS A 69 4.32 -6.07 14.38
N ASN A 70 4.93 -6.08 15.57
CA ASN A 70 4.31 -6.65 16.77
C ASN A 70 3.13 -5.79 17.25
N VAL A 71 2.15 -6.45 17.87
CA VAL A 71 1.01 -5.80 18.55
C VAL A 71 1.51 -4.69 19.49
N PRO A 72 1.05 -3.43 19.32
CA PRO A 72 1.43 -2.34 20.21
C PRO A 72 0.96 -2.56 21.66
N PRO A 73 1.70 -2.07 22.67
CA PRO A 73 1.22 -2.05 24.05
C PRO A 73 -0.10 -1.30 24.18
N GLY A 74 -1.01 -1.82 25.02
CA GLY A 74 -2.33 -1.21 25.22
C GLY A 74 -3.31 -1.44 24.06
N THR A 75 -3.04 -2.42 23.19
CA THR A 75 -4.00 -2.88 22.18
C THR A 75 -5.26 -3.43 22.86
N PRO A 76 -6.47 -2.94 22.50
CA PRO A 76 -7.72 -3.46 23.04
C PRO A 76 -7.90 -4.96 22.77
N ASP A 77 -8.57 -5.66 23.69
CA ASP A 77 -8.85 -7.09 23.60
C ASP A 77 -9.66 -7.50 22.37
N TRP A 78 -10.48 -6.59 21.87
CA TRP A 78 -11.31 -6.78 20.69
C TRP A 78 -10.60 -6.56 19.35
N VAL A 79 -9.36 -6.05 19.36
CA VAL A 79 -8.56 -5.94 18.12
C VAL A 79 -8.06 -7.32 17.74
N THR A 80 -8.37 -7.74 16.51
CA THR A 80 -7.93 -9.04 15.99
C THR A 80 -6.41 -9.06 15.80
N THR A 81 -5.79 -10.20 16.13
CA THR A 81 -4.35 -10.42 15.96
C THR A 81 -4.10 -11.78 15.37
N ALA A 82 -3.06 -11.92 14.55
CA ALA A 82 -2.64 -13.19 13.98
C ALA A 82 -1.16 -13.47 14.27
N GLU A 83 -0.79 -14.75 14.33
CA GLU A 83 0.60 -15.16 14.32
C GLU A 83 1.12 -15.20 12.89
N VAL A 84 2.17 -14.44 12.61
CA VAL A 84 2.81 -14.34 11.30
C VAL A 84 4.14 -15.09 11.34
N PRO A 85 4.37 -16.04 10.41
CA PRO A 85 5.64 -16.73 10.30
C PRO A 85 6.81 -15.75 10.12
N ARG A 86 7.92 -16.04 10.80
CA ARG A 86 9.21 -15.36 10.58
C ARG A 86 10.19 -16.34 9.95
N SER A 87 11.11 -15.84 9.12
CA SER A 87 12.17 -16.68 8.55
C SER A 87 13.15 -17.14 9.65
N SER A 88 13.23 -18.45 9.87
CA SER A 88 14.14 -19.21 10.78
C SER A 88 14.01 -18.96 12.29
N ALA A 89 14.06 -20.04 13.09
CA ALA A 89 14.27 -20.24 14.55
C ALA A 89 13.58 -19.32 15.58
N ASP A 90 13.02 -18.20 15.15
CA ASP A 90 12.31 -17.22 15.93
C ASP A 90 10.85 -17.65 16.11
N SER A 91 10.28 -17.29 17.26
CA SER A 91 8.83 -17.40 17.46
C SER A 91 8.07 -16.61 16.38
N PRO A 92 6.84 -17.01 16.01
CA PRO A 92 5.98 -16.19 15.17
C PRO A 92 5.85 -14.75 15.70
N ALA A 93 5.70 -13.77 14.81
CA ALA A 93 5.37 -12.41 15.21
C ALA A 93 3.86 -12.31 15.43
N ARG A 94 3.41 -11.84 16.60
CA ARG A 94 1.99 -11.53 16.80
C ARG A 94 1.71 -10.15 16.20
N MET A 95 0.91 -10.08 15.15
CA MET A 95 0.63 -8.85 14.39
C MET A 95 -0.85 -8.48 14.45
N VAL A 96 -1.16 -7.20 14.26
CA VAL A 96 -2.55 -6.71 14.19
C VAL A 96 -3.19 -7.07 12.85
N VAL A 97 -4.48 -7.42 12.87
CA VAL A 97 -5.34 -7.57 11.69
C VAL A 97 -6.48 -6.56 11.81
N VAL A 98 -6.57 -5.63 10.86
CA VAL A 98 -7.58 -4.56 10.87
C VAL A 98 -8.80 -5.04 10.08
N GLN A 99 -9.87 -5.42 10.80
CA GLN A 99 -11.03 -6.12 10.22
C GLN A 99 -12.21 -5.20 9.93
N ASP A 100 -12.32 -4.11 10.68
CA ASP A 100 -13.54 -3.30 10.80
C ASP A 100 -13.22 -1.81 11.08
N LEU A 101 -14.26 -0.97 11.04
CA LEU A 101 -14.12 0.47 11.27
C LEU A 101 -13.55 0.80 12.67
N PRO A 102 -13.98 0.15 13.77
CA PRO A 102 -13.39 0.37 15.08
C PRO A 102 -11.89 0.10 15.15
N SER A 103 -11.42 -1.02 14.60
CA SER A 103 -9.99 -1.38 14.58
C SER A 103 -9.20 -0.44 13.70
N LEU A 104 -9.77 0.02 12.58
CA LEU A 104 -9.16 1.04 11.73
C LEU A 104 -8.99 2.38 12.46
N VAL A 105 -10.06 2.90 13.08
CA VAL A 105 -10.02 4.18 13.81
C VAL A 105 -9.03 4.10 14.98
N TRP A 106 -9.02 2.97 15.71
CA TRP A 106 -8.04 2.75 16.77
C TRP A 106 -6.61 2.73 16.24
N ALA A 107 -6.33 1.99 15.16
CA ALA A 107 -4.99 1.91 14.58
C ALA A 107 -4.54 3.25 13.99
N ALA A 108 -5.44 3.99 13.33
CA ALA A 108 -5.19 5.32 12.80
C ALA A 108 -4.90 6.34 13.92
N ASN A 109 -5.51 6.19 15.10
CA ASN A 109 -5.24 7.03 16.28
C ASN A 109 -3.78 6.87 16.80
N LEU A 110 -3.09 5.79 16.41
CA LEU A 110 -1.65 5.61 16.66
C LEU A 110 -0.76 6.35 15.65
N VAL A 111 -1.37 7.03 14.67
CA VAL A 111 -0.79 7.78 13.54
C VAL A 111 0.12 6.89 12.69
N THR A 112 -0.48 6.22 11.70
CA THR A 112 0.15 5.09 10.99
C THR A 112 -0.04 5.15 9.48
N GLU A 113 0.94 4.64 8.74
CA GLU A 113 0.71 4.08 7.41
C GLU A 113 0.43 2.57 7.57
N PHE A 114 -0.51 2.05 6.79
CA PHE A 114 -0.88 0.64 6.78
C PHE A 114 -0.15 -0.09 5.65
N HIS A 115 0.65 -1.11 5.99
CA HIS A 115 1.36 -1.94 5.02
C HIS A 115 0.98 -3.41 5.19
N THR A 116 0.45 -4.04 4.14
CA THR A 116 -0.06 -5.41 4.18
C THR A 116 0.82 -6.39 3.43
N HIS A 117 0.76 -7.66 3.85
CA HIS A 117 1.29 -8.78 3.07
C HIS A 117 0.47 -8.99 1.79
N GLN A 118 1.08 -9.70 0.82
CA GLN A 118 0.44 -10.13 -0.42
C GLN A 118 -0.21 -11.51 -0.32
N TRP A 119 -0.65 -11.86 0.89
CA TRP A 119 -1.34 -13.07 1.27
C TRP A 119 -2.25 -12.79 2.48
N LEU A 120 -3.19 -13.69 2.77
CA LEU A 120 -4.14 -13.59 3.89
C LEU A 120 -3.68 -14.43 5.08
N VAL A 121 -4.02 -14.03 6.31
CA VAL A 121 -3.62 -14.72 7.55
C VAL A 121 -4.08 -16.18 7.62
N GLY A 122 -5.15 -16.54 6.90
CA GLY A 122 -5.63 -17.92 6.78
C GLY A 122 -4.80 -18.81 5.85
N THR A 123 -4.04 -18.22 4.94
CA THR A 123 -3.21 -18.92 3.94
C THR A 123 -1.84 -18.24 3.83
N PRO A 124 -1.04 -18.25 4.92
CA PRO A 124 0.22 -17.54 4.95
C PRO A 124 1.17 -18.04 3.86
N GLU A 125 1.83 -17.09 3.20
CA GLU A 125 2.74 -17.31 2.07
C GLU A 125 2.08 -17.84 0.78
N GLU A 126 0.78 -18.10 0.75
CA GLU A 126 0.02 -18.28 -0.51
C GLU A 126 -0.38 -16.91 -1.04
N ALA A 127 0.26 -16.49 -2.14
CA ALA A 127 0.07 -15.16 -2.67
C ALA A 127 -1.33 -14.99 -3.28
N ASP A 128 -2.03 -13.94 -2.84
CA ASP A 128 -3.29 -13.51 -3.43
C ASP A 128 -3.16 -12.22 -4.24
N ARG A 129 -1.99 -11.58 -4.16
CA ARG A 129 -1.62 -10.39 -4.92
C ARG A 129 -0.24 -10.53 -5.54
N LEU A 130 -0.12 -10.07 -6.77
CA LEU A 130 1.15 -9.77 -7.44
C LEU A 130 1.38 -8.26 -7.38
N VAL A 131 2.60 -7.82 -7.06
CA VAL A 131 2.96 -6.40 -6.95
C VAL A 131 4.24 -6.07 -7.69
N PHE A 132 4.23 -4.99 -8.45
CA PHE A 132 5.43 -4.31 -8.94
C PHE A 132 5.48 -2.90 -8.35
N ASP A 133 6.54 -2.60 -7.60
CA ASP A 133 6.81 -1.25 -7.10
C ASP A 133 7.81 -0.56 -8.03
N LEU A 134 7.37 0.50 -8.69
CA LEU A 134 8.10 1.23 -9.71
C LEU A 134 8.76 2.47 -9.09
N ASP A 135 10.04 2.33 -8.78
CA ASP A 135 10.84 3.30 -8.05
C ASP A 135 11.75 4.11 -8.98
N PRO A 136 11.48 5.41 -9.21
CA PRO A 136 12.33 6.22 -10.08
C PRO A 136 13.62 6.66 -9.38
N GLY A 137 14.75 6.46 -10.05
CA GLY A 137 16.05 7.00 -9.67
C GLY A 137 16.32 8.35 -10.35
N PRO A 138 16.56 9.45 -9.62
CA PRO A 138 16.76 10.77 -10.21
C PRO A 138 17.82 10.76 -11.32
N PRO A 139 17.62 11.49 -12.44
CA PRO A 139 16.52 12.43 -12.69
C PRO A 139 15.19 11.79 -13.16
N ALA A 140 15.07 10.47 -13.24
CA ALA A 140 13.77 9.84 -13.51
C ALA A 140 12.77 10.16 -12.39
N HIS A 141 11.48 10.10 -12.72
CA HIS A 141 10.37 10.50 -11.86
C HIS A 141 9.08 9.75 -12.26
N LEU A 142 7.95 10.06 -11.63
CA LEU A 142 6.70 9.32 -11.77
C LEU A 142 6.22 9.08 -13.22
N VAL A 143 6.36 10.06 -14.12
CA VAL A 143 6.03 9.90 -15.56
C VAL A 143 6.81 8.75 -16.19
N HIS A 144 8.09 8.57 -15.84
CA HIS A 144 8.89 7.44 -16.29
C HIS A 144 8.34 6.11 -15.74
N CYS A 145 7.86 6.11 -14.49
CA CYS A 145 7.16 4.94 -13.94
C CYS A 145 5.87 4.65 -14.70
N CYS A 146 5.14 5.66 -15.17
CA CYS A 146 3.93 5.47 -15.98
C CYS A 146 4.26 4.78 -17.31
N GLU A 147 5.35 5.16 -17.98
CA GLU A 147 5.80 4.49 -19.22
C GLU A 147 6.10 3.00 -18.98
N VAL A 148 6.84 2.68 -17.90
CA VAL A 148 7.12 1.30 -17.51
C VAL A 148 5.84 0.55 -17.11
N ALA A 149 4.90 1.24 -16.46
CA ALA A 149 3.66 0.65 -16.02
C ALA A 149 2.76 0.23 -17.17
N LEU A 150 2.66 1.05 -18.23
CA LEU A 150 1.93 0.73 -19.45
C LEU A 150 2.53 -0.50 -20.14
N TRP A 151 3.86 -0.62 -20.19
CA TRP A 151 4.51 -1.81 -20.73
C TRP A 151 4.18 -3.07 -19.90
N LEU A 152 4.27 -2.96 -18.56
CA LEU A 152 3.94 -4.08 -17.67
C LEU A 152 2.47 -4.49 -17.75
N ARG A 153 1.55 -3.53 -17.95
CA ARG A 153 0.13 -3.81 -18.18
C ARG A 153 -0.08 -4.75 -19.36
N GLU A 154 0.43 -4.36 -20.52
CA GLU A 154 0.28 -5.15 -21.76
C GLU A 154 0.94 -6.51 -21.62
N ARG A 155 2.10 -6.55 -20.95
CA ARG A 155 2.81 -7.81 -20.71
C ARG A 155 2.03 -8.74 -19.78
N LEU A 156 1.43 -8.25 -18.71
CA LEU A 156 0.59 -9.03 -17.80
C LEU A 156 -0.69 -9.49 -18.51
N ALA A 157 -1.31 -8.61 -19.31
CA ALA A 157 -2.49 -8.94 -20.10
C ALA A 157 -2.24 -10.08 -21.10
N ALA A 158 -1.03 -10.18 -21.66
CA ALA A 158 -0.64 -11.30 -22.52
C ALA A 158 -0.64 -12.66 -21.79
N ASP A 159 -0.46 -12.67 -20.47
CA ASP A 159 -0.60 -13.87 -19.62
C ASP A 159 -2.02 -14.02 -19.05
N GLY A 160 -2.97 -13.18 -19.47
CA GLY A 160 -4.34 -13.16 -18.96
C GLY A 160 -4.48 -12.55 -17.56
N ILE A 161 -3.48 -11.77 -17.11
CA ILE A 161 -3.48 -11.13 -15.79
C ILE A 161 -3.86 -9.65 -15.93
N GLU A 162 -4.95 -9.25 -15.29
CA GLU A 162 -5.36 -7.85 -15.23
C GLU A 162 -4.64 -7.12 -14.09
N ALA A 163 -4.10 -5.93 -14.40
CA ALA A 163 -3.37 -5.10 -13.46
C ALA A 163 -4.06 -3.77 -13.18
N TYR A 164 -3.88 -3.30 -11.95
CA TYR A 164 -4.49 -2.11 -11.38
C TYR A 164 -3.39 -1.18 -10.84
N PRO A 165 -3.28 0.06 -11.35
CA PRO A 165 -2.26 0.99 -10.91
C PRO A 165 -2.72 1.83 -9.70
N LYS A 166 -1.78 2.13 -8.80
CA LYS A 166 -1.94 3.17 -7.79
C LYS A 166 -0.67 3.98 -7.65
N THR A 167 -0.83 5.25 -7.30
CA THR A 167 0.31 6.05 -6.85
C THR A 167 0.84 5.46 -5.56
N ALA A 168 2.16 5.47 -5.39
CA ALA A 168 2.73 5.11 -4.10
C ALA A 168 2.28 6.12 -3.03
N GLY A 169 1.96 7.37 -3.40
CA GLY A 169 1.86 8.51 -2.47
C GLY A 169 3.25 8.99 -2.02
N SER A 170 4.27 8.65 -2.81
CA SER A 170 5.66 9.07 -2.62
C SER A 170 6.27 9.54 -3.94
N LYS A 171 7.18 8.79 -4.56
CA LYS A 171 7.84 9.16 -5.83
C LYS A 171 7.43 8.26 -7.00
N GLY A 172 6.91 7.08 -6.71
CA GLY A 172 6.68 6.00 -7.67
C GLY A 172 5.22 5.59 -7.85
N LEU A 173 5.05 4.49 -8.57
CA LEU A 173 3.76 3.88 -8.89
C LEU A 173 3.80 2.40 -8.49
N HIS A 174 2.72 1.85 -7.95
CA HIS A 174 2.59 0.41 -7.78
C HIS A 174 1.61 -0.14 -8.80
N LEU A 175 1.92 -1.32 -9.34
CA LEU A 175 0.98 -2.15 -10.08
C LEU A 175 0.63 -3.36 -9.24
N LEU A 176 -0.66 -3.68 -9.18
CA LEU A 176 -1.17 -4.82 -8.43
C LEU A 176 -2.07 -5.66 -9.32
N ALA A 177 -2.06 -6.98 -9.12
CA ALA A 177 -2.98 -7.90 -9.77
C ALA A 177 -3.47 -8.94 -8.76
N ALA A 178 -4.71 -9.40 -8.91
CA ALA A 178 -5.27 -10.51 -8.15
C ALA A 178 -4.74 -11.84 -8.71
N VAL A 179 -4.11 -12.66 -7.86
CA VAL A 179 -3.57 -13.96 -8.26
C VAL A 179 -4.01 -15.04 -7.28
N ARG A 180 -3.93 -16.31 -7.68
CA ARG A 180 -4.27 -17.45 -6.79
C ARG A 180 -3.42 -18.68 -7.04
N GLY A 181 -3.41 -19.58 -6.05
CA GLY A 181 -2.81 -20.92 -6.19
C GLY A 181 -1.30 -20.91 -6.41
N SER A 182 -0.60 -19.85 -5.99
CA SER A 182 0.85 -19.71 -6.12
C SER A 182 1.47 -19.32 -4.79
N SER A 183 2.63 -19.88 -4.47
CA SER A 183 3.40 -19.44 -3.32
C SER A 183 3.97 -18.03 -3.55
N SER A 184 4.29 -17.33 -2.47
CA SER A 184 4.98 -16.04 -2.51
C SER A 184 6.33 -16.14 -3.22
N GLU A 185 7.02 -17.29 -3.10
CA GLU A 185 8.27 -17.56 -3.81
C GLU A 185 8.05 -17.62 -5.32
N ARG A 186 7.12 -18.47 -5.79
CA ARG A 186 6.79 -18.57 -7.23
C ARG A 186 6.32 -17.22 -7.79
N THR A 187 5.51 -16.49 -7.03
CA THR A 187 5.03 -15.15 -7.41
C THR A 187 6.18 -14.16 -7.54
N SER A 188 7.15 -14.21 -6.61
CA SER A 188 8.36 -13.38 -6.69
C SER A 188 9.26 -13.76 -7.87
N GLU A 189 9.35 -15.04 -8.24
CA GLU A 189 10.12 -15.49 -9.39
C GLU A 189 9.48 -15.03 -10.71
N TYR A 190 8.16 -15.16 -10.83
CA TYR A 190 7.39 -14.65 -11.98
C TYR A 190 7.55 -13.14 -12.12
N ALA A 191 7.37 -12.38 -11.03
CA ALA A 191 7.58 -10.94 -11.03
C ALA A 191 9.01 -10.56 -11.48
N LYS A 192 10.02 -11.30 -11.01
CA LYS A 192 11.40 -11.08 -11.39
C LYS A 192 11.64 -11.34 -12.88
N ALA A 193 11.04 -12.39 -13.44
CA ALA A 193 11.12 -12.69 -14.86
C ALA A 193 10.58 -11.53 -15.71
N LEU A 194 9.40 -11.00 -15.36
CA LEU A 194 8.83 -9.83 -16.05
C LEU A 194 9.68 -8.57 -15.88
N ALA A 195 10.28 -8.34 -14.70
CA ALA A 195 11.19 -7.23 -14.50
C ALA A 195 12.46 -7.34 -15.38
N VAL A 196 12.99 -8.54 -15.57
CA VAL A 196 14.11 -8.81 -16.49
C VAL A 196 13.71 -8.58 -17.94
N GLU A 197 12.51 -9.00 -18.34
CA GLU A 197 11.95 -8.74 -19.67
C GLU A 197 11.75 -7.25 -19.92
N ALA A 198 11.22 -6.51 -18.94
CA ALA A 198 11.06 -5.06 -19.00
C ALA A 198 12.42 -4.35 -19.18
N GLU A 199 13.47 -4.78 -18.46
CA GLU A 199 14.82 -4.24 -18.67
C GLU A 199 15.37 -4.54 -20.07
N ARG A 200 15.06 -5.70 -20.65
CA ARG A 200 15.48 -6.03 -22.03
C ARG A 200 14.72 -5.21 -23.07
N ALA A 201 13.42 -4.99 -22.87
CA ALA A 201 12.57 -4.22 -23.77
C ALA A 201 12.84 -2.71 -23.69
N MET A 202 13.14 -2.20 -22.49
CA MET A 202 13.33 -0.78 -22.20
C MET A 202 14.69 -0.51 -21.52
N PRO A 203 15.83 -0.88 -22.12
CA PRO A 203 17.13 -0.94 -21.44
C PRO A 203 17.67 0.42 -20.98
N ARG A 204 17.20 1.52 -21.58
CA ARG A 204 17.54 2.88 -21.17
C ARG A 204 16.72 3.36 -19.97
N LEU A 205 15.55 2.77 -19.75
CA LEU A 205 14.58 3.24 -18.77
C LEU A 205 14.44 2.33 -17.56
N VAL A 206 14.59 1.02 -17.71
CA VAL A 206 14.30 0.04 -16.66
C VAL A 206 15.58 -0.56 -16.07
N VAL A 207 15.52 -0.88 -14.78
CA VAL A 207 16.48 -1.76 -14.09
C VAL A 207 15.74 -2.72 -13.15
N HIS A 208 16.03 -4.02 -13.20
CA HIS A 208 15.47 -5.02 -12.26
C HIS A 208 16.41 -5.34 -11.09
N ARG A 209 17.68 -4.93 -11.18
CA ARG A 209 18.70 -5.20 -10.16
C ARG A 209 18.57 -4.23 -9.00
N MET A 210 18.64 -4.76 -7.78
CA MET A 210 18.50 -3.95 -6.56
C MET A 210 19.63 -2.92 -6.35
N THR A 211 20.76 -3.08 -7.03
CA THR A 211 21.95 -2.23 -6.90
C THR A 211 21.62 -0.75 -7.14
N LYS A 212 21.72 0.07 -6.08
CA LYS A 212 21.33 1.50 -6.13
C LYS A 212 22.12 2.32 -7.16
N SER A 213 23.40 1.99 -7.40
CA SER A 213 24.24 2.70 -8.37
C SER A 213 23.79 2.55 -9.83
N LEU A 214 22.90 1.59 -10.12
CA LEU A 214 22.34 1.38 -11.47
C LEU A 214 21.06 2.19 -11.75
N ARG A 215 20.52 2.84 -10.72
CA ARG A 215 19.21 3.54 -10.79
C ARG A 215 19.22 4.96 -11.37
N PRO A 216 20.31 5.74 -11.38
CA PRO A 216 20.24 7.11 -11.89
C PRO A 216 19.66 7.18 -13.31
N GLY A 217 18.60 7.98 -13.48
CA GLY A 217 17.88 8.14 -14.75
C GLY A 217 17.00 6.96 -15.16
N LYS A 218 16.81 5.96 -14.30
CA LYS A 218 16.03 4.74 -14.57
C LYS A 218 14.94 4.51 -13.53
N VAL A 219 13.97 3.68 -13.89
CA VAL A 219 12.95 3.12 -13.00
C VAL A 219 13.42 1.74 -12.55
N PHE A 220 13.58 1.58 -11.24
CA PHE A 220 13.76 0.29 -10.62
C PHE A 220 12.41 -0.41 -10.52
N VAL A 221 12.29 -1.58 -11.16
CA VAL A 221 11.11 -2.44 -11.03
C VAL A 221 11.36 -3.38 -9.85
N ASP A 222 10.87 -3.01 -8.66
CA ASP A 222 11.02 -3.80 -7.44
C ASP A 222 10.03 -4.97 -7.43
N TRP A 223 10.43 -6.06 -8.07
CA TRP A 223 9.74 -7.35 -8.05
C TRP A 223 9.79 -8.04 -6.67
N SER A 224 10.65 -7.59 -5.75
CA SER A 224 10.86 -8.30 -4.48
C SER A 224 9.80 -8.01 -3.43
N GLN A 225 8.87 -7.08 -3.71
CA GLN A 225 7.67 -6.83 -2.90
C GLN A 225 6.79 -8.07 -2.72
N ASN A 226 6.92 -9.06 -3.61
CA ASN A 226 6.20 -10.33 -3.59
C ASN A 226 6.78 -11.37 -2.62
N ALA A 227 7.92 -11.12 -1.99
CA ALA A 227 8.46 -12.04 -0.99
C ALA A 227 7.52 -12.10 0.23
N GLY A 228 7.20 -13.31 0.72
CA GLY A 228 6.16 -13.51 1.75
C GLY A 228 6.35 -12.70 3.05
N ARG A 229 7.60 -12.37 3.41
CA ARG A 229 7.93 -11.55 4.59
C ARG A 229 7.71 -10.03 4.42
N LYS A 230 7.56 -9.56 3.18
CA LYS A 230 7.44 -8.13 2.87
C LYS A 230 5.99 -7.67 2.95
N THR A 231 5.85 -6.37 3.16
CA THR A 231 4.58 -5.66 3.14
C THR A 231 4.70 -4.44 2.26
N THR A 232 3.59 -4.02 1.66
CA THR A 232 3.51 -2.86 0.76
C THR A 232 2.42 -1.92 1.24
N ALA A 233 2.62 -0.60 1.03
CA ALA A 233 1.63 0.41 1.38
C ALA A 233 0.26 0.07 0.77
N THR A 234 -0.74 -0.06 1.63
CA THR A 234 -2.12 -0.43 1.28
C THR A 234 -2.74 0.67 0.41
N PRO A 235 -3.58 0.35 -0.60
CA PRO A 235 -4.42 1.36 -1.26
C PRO A 235 -5.11 2.25 -0.23
N TYR A 236 -5.23 3.55 -0.49
CA TYR A 236 -5.83 4.58 0.38
C TYR A 236 -5.11 4.86 1.71
N THR A 237 -3.96 4.26 2.02
CA THR A 237 -3.20 4.69 3.21
C THR A 237 -2.62 6.08 3.03
N LEU A 238 -2.75 6.94 4.05
CA LEU A 238 -1.97 8.17 4.14
C LEU A 238 -0.48 7.85 4.26
N ARG A 239 0.34 8.76 3.76
CA ARG A 239 1.80 8.65 3.74
C ARG A 239 2.43 9.63 4.72
N ALA A 240 3.52 9.21 5.37
CA ALA A 240 4.42 10.03 6.15
C ALA A 240 5.27 10.89 5.19
N ARG A 241 4.65 11.95 4.67
CA ARG A 241 5.18 12.94 3.72
C ARG A 241 4.81 14.33 4.19
N ARG A 242 5.48 15.37 3.67
CA ARG A 242 5.32 16.75 4.16
C ARG A 242 3.88 17.28 4.06
N THR A 243 3.12 16.79 3.08
CA THR A 243 1.68 16.96 2.93
C THR A 243 0.94 15.62 3.10
N PRO A 244 -0.37 15.60 3.40
CA PRO A 244 -1.15 14.38 3.64
C PRO A 244 -1.44 13.60 2.33
N LEU A 245 -0.38 13.19 1.64
CA LEU A 245 -0.45 12.39 0.42
C LEU A 245 -1.00 10.99 0.70
N VAL A 246 -1.72 10.45 -0.28
CA VAL A 246 -2.37 9.14 -0.21
C VAL A 246 -1.81 8.20 -1.27
N SER A 247 -1.64 6.92 -0.93
CA SER A 247 -1.41 5.89 -1.94
C SER A 247 -2.70 5.61 -2.70
N THR A 248 -2.88 6.25 -3.86
CA THR A 248 -4.21 6.43 -4.46
C THR A 248 -4.37 5.57 -5.70
N PRO A 249 -5.38 4.68 -5.77
CA PRO A 249 -5.78 4.03 -7.02
C PRO A 249 -6.08 5.05 -8.12
N VAL A 250 -5.56 4.76 -9.31
CA VAL A 250 -5.70 5.63 -10.49
C VAL A 250 -6.19 4.81 -11.67
N THR A 251 -6.80 5.50 -12.63
CA THR A 251 -7.22 4.91 -13.89
C THR A 251 -6.02 4.71 -14.82
N TRP A 252 -6.17 3.84 -15.81
CA TRP A 252 -5.13 3.66 -16.82
C TRP A 252 -5.02 4.87 -17.75
N GLU A 253 -6.11 5.60 -17.96
CA GLU A 253 -6.16 6.87 -18.69
C GLU A 253 -5.30 7.93 -17.97
N GLU A 254 -5.45 8.08 -16.65
CA GLU A 254 -4.60 8.98 -15.85
C GLU A 254 -3.11 8.61 -15.94
N VAL A 255 -2.78 7.31 -15.97
CA VAL A 255 -1.40 6.83 -16.16
C VAL A 255 -0.89 7.16 -17.57
N ALA A 256 -1.71 6.93 -18.60
CA ALA A 256 -1.36 7.18 -20.00
C ALA A 256 -1.22 8.68 -20.32
N ASP A 257 -1.98 9.54 -19.66
CA ASP A 257 -2.00 10.99 -19.87
C ASP A 257 -1.07 11.77 -18.94
N CYS A 258 -0.42 11.09 -17.99
CA CYS A 258 0.55 11.72 -17.09
C CYS A 258 1.76 12.28 -17.88
N ARG A 259 1.98 13.58 -17.76
CA ARG A 259 3.12 14.33 -18.33
C ARG A 259 3.94 15.05 -17.24
N ASN A 260 3.39 15.18 -16.04
CA ASN A 260 4.02 15.81 -14.89
C ASN A 260 3.67 15.02 -13.62
N PRO A 261 4.65 14.69 -12.74
CA PRO A 261 4.39 13.99 -11.48
C PRO A 261 3.24 14.57 -10.65
N ALA A 262 3.08 15.90 -10.62
CA ALA A 262 2.03 16.57 -9.84
C ALA A 262 0.60 16.21 -10.28
N GLN A 263 0.40 15.67 -11.51
CA GLN A 263 -0.91 15.23 -11.98
C GLN A 263 -1.40 13.96 -11.27
N LEU A 264 -0.50 13.22 -10.63
CA LEU A 264 -0.77 11.98 -9.90
C LEU A 264 -0.34 12.11 -8.43
N GLU A 265 -0.43 13.32 -7.88
CA GLU A 265 -0.31 13.57 -6.45
C GLU A 265 -1.70 13.86 -5.87
N PHE A 266 -2.12 13.02 -4.93
CA PHE A 266 -3.44 13.12 -4.31
C PHE A 266 -3.28 13.24 -2.80
N GLN A 267 -3.97 14.21 -2.22
CA GLN A 267 -4.04 14.44 -0.79
C GLN A 267 -5.32 13.83 -0.20
N ALA A 268 -5.38 13.75 1.13
CA ALA A 268 -6.54 13.22 1.87
C ALA A 268 -7.89 13.79 1.38
N GLU A 269 -7.93 15.10 1.11
CA GLU A 269 -9.14 15.82 0.69
C GLU A 269 -9.62 15.45 -0.72
N ASP A 270 -8.74 14.96 -1.59
CA ASP A 270 -9.10 14.58 -2.96
C ASP A 270 -9.89 13.26 -3.02
N ILE A 271 -9.68 12.39 -2.04
CA ILE A 271 -10.11 10.98 -2.11
C ILE A 271 -11.63 10.82 -2.06
N ALA A 272 -12.32 11.63 -1.23
CA ALA A 272 -13.78 11.51 -1.09
C ALA A 272 -14.49 11.74 -2.43
N ARG A 273 -14.09 12.78 -3.17
CA ARG A 273 -14.63 13.06 -4.52
C ARG A 273 -14.27 11.95 -5.50
N ARG A 274 -13.02 11.49 -5.50
CA ARG A 274 -12.59 10.39 -6.39
C ARG A 274 -13.41 9.11 -6.17
N LEU A 275 -13.65 8.74 -4.92
CA LEU A 275 -14.49 7.57 -4.60
C LEU A 275 -15.94 7.76 -5.03
N ALA A 276 -16.49 8.98 -4.90
CA ALA A 276 -17.85 9.27 -5.36
C ALA A 276 -17.97 9.19 -6.90
N ASP A 277 -16.95 9.67 -7.62
CA ASP A 277 -16.97 9.75 -9.09
C ASP A 277 -16.59 8.41 -9.77
N LEU A 278 -15.61 7.69 -9.20
CA LEU A 278 -14.97 6.53 -9.83
C LEU A 278 -15.22 5.20 -9.10
N GLY A 279 -15.74 5.25 -7.87
CA GLY A 279 -15.78 4.08 -6.99
C GLY A 279 -14.38 3.64 -6.53
N ASP A 280 -14.28 2.43 -5.97
CA ASP A 280 -12.98 1.82 -5.66
C ASP A 280 -12.41 1.14 -6.91
N LEU A 281 -11.49 1.83 -7.58
CA LEU A 281 -10.78 1.31 -8.76
C LEU A 281 -9.97 0.04 -8.51
N MET A 282 -9.68 -0.29 -7.25
CA MET A 282 -8.98 -1.51 -6.85
C MET A 282 -9.88 -2.57 -6.23
N ALA A 283 -11.20 -2.37 -6.18
CA ALA A 283 -12.15 -3.37 -5.67
C ALA A 283 -11.93 -4.79 -6.27
N PRO A 284 -11.63 -4.95 -7.59
CA PRO A 284 -11.33 -6.25 -8.17
C PRO A 284 -10.18 -7.02 -7.51
N LEU A 285 -9.22 -6.34 -6.87
CA LEU A 285 -8.12 -6.99 -6.13
C LEU A 285 -8.58 -7.75 -4.87
N THR A 286 -9.82 -7.54 -4.45
CA THR A 286 -10.42 -8.16 -3.26
C THR A 286 -11.55 -9.11 -3.61
N ASP A 287 -11.82 -9.28 -4.91
CA ASP A 287 -12.78 -10.23 -5.44
C ASP A 287 -12.08 -11.54 -5.87
N PRO A 288 -12.33 -12.67 -5.19
CA PRO A 288 -11.73 -13.96 -5.55
C PRO A 288 -12.05 -14.42 -6.97
N GLU A 289 -13.14 -13.95 -7.59
CA GLU A 289 -13.51 -14.33 -8.96
C GLU A 289 -12.58 -13.69 -10.01
N GLN A 290 -11.92 -12.59 -9.66
CA GLN A 290 -10.94 -11.89 -10.51
C GLN A 290 -9.53 -12.48 -10.40
N ALA A 291 -9.28 -13.37 -9.44
CA ALA A 291 -7.96 -13.94 -9.21
C ALA A 291 -7.62 -15.03 -10.23
N VAL A 292 -6.47 -14.89 -10.88
CA VAL A 292 -5.98 -15.83 -11.91
C VAL A 292 -4.74 -16.59 -11.44
N PRO A 293 -4.54 -17.87 -11.86
CA PRO A 293 -3.29 -18.56 -11.60
C PRO A 293 -2.15 -17.94 -12.42
N LEU A 294 -0.93 -17.92 -11.86
CA LEU A 294 0.26 -17.55 -12.63
C LEU A 294 0.57 -18.62 -13.69
N PRO A 295 1.07 -18.24 -14.87
CA PRO A 295 1.44 -19.17 -15.95
C PRO A 295 2.57 -20.13 -15.58
#